data_AF-A0A973CVJ9-F1
#
_entry.id   AF-A0A973CVJ9-F1
#
_cell.length_a   1.000
_cell.length_b   1.000
_cell.length_c   1.000
_cell.angle_alpha   90.00
_cell.angle_beta   90.00
_cell.angle_gamma   90.00
#
_symmetry.space_group_name_H-M   'P 1'
#
loop_
_entity.id
_entity.type
_entity.pdbx_description
1 polymer ?
#
loop_
_entity_poly.entity_id
_entity_poly.type
_entity_poly.pdbx_seq_one_letter_code
_entity_poly.pdbx_strand_id
1 'polypeptide(L)'
;MRLRGLALGFALVLAISGCGARAWKQALKLDEPAAYHRFLREHGQSRYAADARRRLEVARLRDDPSYENFLAFQQRYPGDALVTEVQTLVEAAGFEAARAIGSGAAYRAFLANFPDSDQARRAEGNAAYLEASGFIAASLALAGFAEEYPESDYAAEARRSLELAESARRSVAPVGMVIDLGSSLPDRDQLRRDFGERARLAWQRVGVEVVEVRSDADLAHRGLPARLRISHREDAVPASTRAGVMSPSGVLAQTQVVLEHEDTVEPVWERSFEVRARASRRRLDSSVLYSPGARAYWEDFFVPVASWHTRRAIRAPLQLGALPVSVDLEGSRAAVLFGDGSFEIHDIGDPASPSRIGQYRRPRDLASFHGIQLRGQRVVVYGADGIEVLMLGPDGATRELQIGREVLGAVRGVEFLEDSAVAATTRGLLEISREGGLRVWMEGPMRGVVRRGDYLIFGDETRLLSARPEKLAEGRVEGSL
;
A
#
# COMPACT_ATOMS: atom_id res chain seq x y z
N MET A 1 -18.50 -22.39 -82.76
CA MET A 1 -18.34 -22.93 -81.38
C MET A 1 -17.44 -21.96 -80.62
N ARG A 2 -17.79 -21.52 -79.40
CA ARG A 2 -17.18 -20.46 -78.54
C ARG A 2 -17.79 -19.05 -78.71
N LEU A 3 -18.62 -18.64 -77.74
CA LEU A 3 -18.86 -17.24 -77.24
C LEU A 3 -20.19 -17.02 -76.46
N ARG A 4 -20.92 -18.05 -76.02
CA ARG A 4 -22.16 -17.89 -75.22
C ARG A 4 -22.03 -18.18 -73.71
N GLY A 5 -20.81 -18.33 -73.17
CA GLY A 5 -20.58 -18.73 -71.77
C GLY A 5 -20.34 -17.61 -70.75
N LEU A 6 -20.23 -16.34 -71.17
CA LEU A 6 -19.72 -15.27 -70.30
C LEU A 6 -20.78 -14.38 -69.65
N ALA A 7 -22.04 -14.44 -70.10
CA ALA A 7 -23.11 -13.56 -69.59
C ALA A 7 -23.79 -14.09 -68.31
N LEU A 8 -23.72 -15.41 -68.03
CA LEU A 8 -24.37 -16.00 -66.85
C LEU A 8 -23.55 -15.86 -65.56
N GLY A 9 -22.23 -15.61 -65.67
CA GLY A 9 -21.35 -15.40 -64.51
C GLY A 9 -21.49 -14.02 -63.86
N PHE A 10 -21.95 -13.00 -64.60
CA PHE A 10 -22.03 -11.62 -64.09
C PHE A 10 -23.32 -11.34 -63.30
N ALA A 11 -24.42 -12.04 -63.62
CA ALA A 11 -25.69 -11.89 -62.89
C ALA A 11 -25.67 -12.57 -61.50
N LEU A 12 -24.86 -13.62 -61.31
CA LEU A 12 -24.74 -14.31 -60.02
C LEU A 12 -23.90 -13.51 -59.00
N VAL A 13 -22.95 -12.70 -59.46
CA VAL A 13 -22.12 -11.83 -58.61
C VAL A 13 -22.89 -10.60 -58.10
N LEU A 14 -23.90 -10.13 -58.85
CA LEU A 14 -24.73 -8.97 -58.47
C LEU A 14 -25.87 -9.32 -57.49
N ALA A 15 -26.37 -10.56 -57.47
CA ALA A 15 -27.40 -10.97 -56.50
C ALA A 15 -26.84 -11.16 -55.07
N ILE A 16 -25.57 -11.54 -54.94
CA ILE A 16 -24.91 -11.79 -53.64
C ILE A 16 -24.60 -10.48 -52.90
N SER A 17 -24.38 -9.38 -53.62
CA SER A 17 -24.03 -8.08 -53.02
C SER A 17 -25.22 -7.35 -52.37
N GLY A 18 -26.46 -7.59 -52.83
CA GLY A 18 -27.67 -6.99 -52.27
C GLY A 18 -28.15 -7.60 -50.95
N CYS A 19 -28.01 -8.94 -50.80
CA CYS A 19 -28.46 -9.65 -49.59
C CYS A 19 -27.65 -9.27 -48.34
N GLY A 20 -26.32 -9.16 -48.48
CA GLY A 20 -25.44 -8.80 -47.37
C GLY A 20 -25.72 -7.40 -46.81
N ALA A 21 -26.05 -6.42 -47.66
CA ALA A 21 -26.38 -5.07 -47.19
C ALA A 21 -27.68 -5.01 -46.38
N ARG A 22 -28.69 -5.80 -46.76
CA ARG A 22 -29.96 -5.88 -46.01
C ARG A 22 -29.78 -6.59 -44.67
N ALA A 23 -29.06 -7.72 -44.67
CA ALA A 23 -28.75 -8.45 -43.44
C ALA A 23 -27.90 -7.59 -42.48
N TRP A 24 -26.96 -6.81 -43.01
CA TRP A 24 -26.16 -5.87 -42.22
C TRP A 24 -27.00 -4.77 -41.58
N LYS A 25 -27.90 -4.11 -42.35
CA LYS A 25 -28.83 -3.13 -41.80
C LYS A 25 -29.74 -3.73 -40.72
N GLN A 26 -30.15 -4.99 -40.89
CA GLN A 26 -30.93 -5.68 -39.88
C GLN A 26 -30.12 -5.95 -38.61
N ALA A 27 -28.85 -6.34 -38.74
CA ALA A 27 -27.95 -6.54 -37.61
C ALA A 27 -27.70 -5.22 -36.86
N LEU A 28 -27.44 -4.12 -37.57
CA LEU A 28 -27.33 -2.78 -36.97
C LEU A 28 -28.61 -2.30 -36.29
N LYS A 29 -29.78 -2.69 -36.81
CA LYS A 29 -31.07 -2.33 -36.20
C LYS A 29 -31.30 -3.07 -34.87
N LEU A 30 -30.85 -4.32 -34.78
CA LEU A 30 -30.96 -5.11 -33.56
C LEU A 30 -29.86 -4.74 -32.56
N ASP A 31 -28.63 -4.52 -33.04
CA ASP A 31 -27.44 -4.14 -32.25
C ASP A 31 -27.18 -5.07 -31.04
N GLU A 32 -27.44 -6.37 -31.23
CA GLU A 32 -27.27 -7.42 -30.24
C GLU A 32 -26.19 -8.43 -30.69
N PRO A 33 -25.48 -9.09 -29.75
CA PRO A 33 -24.47 -10.09 -30.09
C PRO A 33 -24.99 -11.22 -30.99
N ALA A 34 -26.22 -11.70 -30.72
CA ALA A 34 -26.85 -12.76 -31.50
C ALA A 34 -27.10 -12.36 -32.97
N ALA A 35 -27.43 -11.09 -33.23
CA ALA A 35 -27.66 -10.57 -34.57
C ALA A 35 -26.36 -10.50 -35.37
N TYR A 36 -25.28 -10.02 -34.75
CA TYR A 36 -23.95 -9.98 -35.38
C TYR A 36 -23.37 -11.38 -35.60
N HIS A 37 -23.53 -12.30 -34.66
CA HIS A 37 -23.15 -13.71 -34.86
C HIS A 37 -23.87 -14.34 -36.05
N ARG A 38 -25.18 -14.13 -36.16
CA ARG A 38 -25.97 -14.61 -37.30
C ARG A 38 -25.43 -14.04 -38.61
N PHE A 39 -25.19 -12.73 -38.65
CA PHE A 39 -24.63 -12.06 -39.82
C PHE A 39 -23.25 -12.62 -40.20
N LEU A 40 -22.33 -12.80 -39.25
CA LEU A 40 -20.98 -13.31 -39.51
C LEU A 40 -20.98 -14.76 -39.98
N ARG A 41 -21.93 -15.58 -39.51
CA ARG A 41 -22.11 -16.96 -39.96
C ARG A 41 -22.62 -17.04 -41.39
N GLU A 42 -23.60 -16.21 -41.75
CA GLU A 42 -24.26 -16.23 -43.07
C GLU A 42 -23.51 -15.40 -44.13
N HIS A 43 -22.77 -14.37 -43.70
CA HIS A 43 -22.14 -13.36 -44.55
C HIS A 43 -20.70 -13.01 -44.14
N GLY A 44 -19.95 -13.99 -43.59
CA GLY A 44 -18.59 -13.79 -43.05
C GLY A 44 -17.52 -13.34 -44.05
N GLN A 45 -17.78 -13.45 -45.36
CA GLN A 45 -16.91 -12.95 -46.43
C GLN A 45 -17.38 -11.61 -47.01
N SER A 46 -18.47 -11.04 -46.51
CA SER A 46 -18.98 -9.75 -47.00
C SER A 46 -18.05 -8.60 -46.61
N ARG A 47 -18.13 -7.49 -47.35
CA ARG A 47 -17.40 -6.24 -47.00
C ARG A 47 -17.73 -5.70 -45.61
N TYR A 48 -18.86 -6.11 -45.01
CA TYR A 48 -19.29 -5.69 -43.69
C TYR A 48 -18.82 -6.63 -42.57
N ALA A 49 -18.17 -7.74 -42.89
CA ALA A 49 -17.76 -8.72 -41.89
C ALA A 49 -16.78 -8.13 -40.86
N ALA A 50 -15.88 -7.23 -41.28
CA ALA A 50 -14.98 -6.54 -40.36
C ALA A 50 -15.77 -5.64 -39.38
N ASP A 51 -16.72 -4.85 -39.89
CA ASP A 51 -17.55 -3.95 -39.08
C ASP A 51 -18.46 -4.73 -38.12
N ALA A 52 -19.01 -5.85 -38.58
CA ALA A 52 -19.83 -6.74 -37.77
C ALA A 52 -19.04 -7.38 -36.62
N ARG A 53 -17.75 -7.71 -36.81
CA ARG A 53 -16.89 -8.18 -35.70
C ARG A 53 -16.64 -7.07 -34.69
N ARG A 54 -16.36 -5.84 -35.13
CA ARG A 54 -16.18 -4.69 -34.23
C ARG A 54 -17.43 -4.41 -33.42
N ARG A 55 -18.59 -4.32 -34.07
CA ARG A 55 -19.89 -4.11 -33.41
C ARG A 55 -20.28 -5.26 -32.48
N LEU A 56 -19.94 -6.50 -32.81
CA LEU A 56 -20.13 -7.63 -31.90
C LEU A 56 -19.33 -7.46 -30.59
N GLU A 57 -18.08 -7.00 -30.67
CA GLU A 57 -17.27 -6.73 -29.47
C GLU A 57 -17.85 -5.57 -28.65
N VAL A 58 -18.30 -4.49 -29.29
CA VAL A 58 -19.01 -3.38 -28.62
C VAL A 58 -20.28 -3.88 -27.91
N ALA A 59 -21.10 -4.69 -28.58
CA ALA A 59 -22.33 -5.22 -28.00
C ALA A 59 -22.06 -6.12 -26.79
N ARG A 60 -20.98 -6.91 -26.82
CA ARG A 60 -20.56 -7.72 -25.66
C ARG A 60 -20.11 -6.86 -24.49
N LEU A 61 -19.36 -5.79 -24.75
CA LEU A 61 -18.95 -4.82 -23.73
C LEU A 61 -20.13 -4.05 -23.14
N ARG A 62 -21.20 -3.86 -23.91
CA ARG A 62 -22.45 -3.27 -23.42
C ARG A 62 -23.18 -4.21 -22.47
N ASP A 63 -23.22 -5.50 -22.81
CA ASP A 63 -23.87 -6.54 -21.99
C ASP A 63 -23.06 -6.85 -20.71
N ASP A 64 -21.74 -6.81 -20.79
CA ASP A 64 -20.80 -7.06 -19.70
C ASP A 64 -19.63 -6.05 -19.72
N PRO A 65 -19.83 -4.84 -19.11
CA PRO A 65 -18.81 -3.80 -19.09
C PRO A 65 -17.57 -4.23 -18.30
N SER A 66 -16.45 -4.39 -19.01
CA SER A 66 -15.16 -4.76 -18.42
C SER A 66 -14.06 -3.84 -18.93
N TYR A 67 -13.29 -3.27 -17.98
CA TYR A 67 -12.16 -2.41 -18.30
C TYR A 67 -11.04 -3.14 -19.05
N GLU A 68 -10.78 -4.40 -18.69
CA GLU A 68 -9.81 -5.24 -19.40
C GLU A 68 -10.23 -5.48 -20.86
N ASN A 69 -11.50 -5.84 -21.07
CA ASN A 69 -12.05 -6.03 -22.41
C ASN A 69 -12.01 -4.74 -23.23
N PHE A 70 -12.22 -3.57 -22.59
CA PHE A 70 -12.06 -2.27 -23.24
C PHE A 70 -10.61 -2.01 -23.67
N LEU A 71 -9.62 -2.24 -22.81
CA LEU A 71 -8.21 -2.06 -23.16
C LEU A 71 -7.82 -2.96 -24.35
N ALA A 72 -8.30 -4.21 -24.35
CA ALA A 72 -8.11 -5.12 -25.48
C ALA A 72 -8.78 -4.62 -26.77
N PHE A 73 -9.99 -4.04 -26.67
CA PHE A 73 -10.71 -3.44 -27.79
C PHE A 73 -9.95 -2.23 -28.35
N GLN A 74 -9.51 -1.31 -27.49
CA GLN A 74 -8.74 -0.12 -27.86
C GLN A 74 -7.42 -0.48 -28.54
N GLN A 75 -6.71 -1.50 -28.03
CA GLN A 75 -5.48 -2.00 -28.63
C GLN A 75 -5.71 -2.59 -30.03
N ARG A 76 -6.84 -3.27 -30.24
CA ARG A 76 -7.20 -3.89 -31.52
C ARG A 76 -7.70 -2.88 -32.55
N TYR A 77 -8.38 -1.82 -32.09
CA TYR A 77 -9.01 -0.81 -32.93
C TYR A 77 -8.56 0.62 -32.55
N PRO A 78 -7.25 0.92 -32.60
CA PRO A 78 -6.75 2.23 -32.20
C PRO A 78 -7.29 3.33 -33.12
N GLY A 79 -7.91 4.35 -32.55
CA GLY A 79 -8.47 5.50 -33.27
C GLY A 79 -9.79 5.25 -34.00
N ASP A 80 -10.43 4.08 -33.83
CA ASP A 80 -11.80 3.86 -34.33
C ASP A 80 -12.79 4.72 -33.53
N ALA A 81 -13.78 5.32 -34.20
CA ALA A 81 -14.80 6.15 -33.55
C ALA A 81 -15.64 5.36 -32.53
N LEU A 82 -15.71 4.02 -32.67
CA LEU A 82 -16.36 3.14 -31.69
C LEU A 82 -15.64 3.12 -30.34
N VAL A 83 -14.34 3.49 -30.27
CA VAL A 83 -13.62 3.58 -28.99
C VAL A 83 -14.30 4.58 -28.06
N THR A 84 -14.74 5.73 -28.58
CA THR A 84 -15.46 6.74 -27.79
C THR A 84 -16.83 6.24 -27.33
N GLU A 85 -17.55 5.48 -28.18
CA GLU A 85 -18.81 4.83 -27.78
C GLU A 85 -18.59 3.85 -26.62
N VAL A 86 -17.55 3.01 -26.72
CA VAL A 86 -17.22 2.02 -25.69
C VAL A 86 -16.74 2.70 -24.40
N GLN A 87 -15.96 3.78 -24.50
CA GLN A 87 -15.46 4.51 -23.33
C GLN A 87 -16.59 4.88 -22.36
N THR A 88 -17.68 5.44 -22.86
CA THR A 88 -18.85 5.80 -22.04
C THR A 88 -19.51 4.57 -21.38
N LEU A 89 -19.49 3.41 -22.04
CA LEU A 89 -20.10 2.18 -21.51
C LEU A 89 -19.30 1.58 -20.35
N VAL A 90 -17.97 1.70 -20.38
CA VAL A 90 -17.08 1.03 -19.43
C VAL A 90 -16.50 1.96 -18.37
N GLU A 91 -16.81 3.26 -18.42
CA GLU A 91 -16.25 4.28 -17.51
C GLU A 91 -16.38 3.87 -16.03
N ALA A 92 -17.59 3.50 -15.59
CA ALA A 92 -17.83 3.07 -14.22
C ALA A 92 -17.01 1.82 -13.85
N ALA A 93 -16.95 0.83 -14.75
CA ALA A 93 -16.15 -0.38 -14.55
C ALA A 93 -14.63 -0.07 -14.53
N GLY A 94 -14.18 0.91 -15.31
CA GLY A 94 -12.80 1.41 -15.30
C GLY A 94 -12.44 2.09 -13.99
N PHE A 95 -13.33 2.91 -13.44
CA PHE A 95 -13.12 3.55 -12.14
C PHE A 95 -13.08 2.49 -11.01
N GLU A 96 -14.02 1.55 -11.00
CA GLU A 96 -14.03 0.46 -10.01
C GLU A 96 -12.80 -0.46 -10.16
N ALA A 97 -12.31 -0.69 -11.38
CA ALA A 97 -11.05 -1.42 -11.58
C ALA A 97 -9.84 -0.66 -11.01
N ALA A 98 -9.77 0.67 -11.23
CA ALA A 98 -8.72 1.51 -10.64
C ALA A 98 -8.79 1.52 -9.10
N ARG A 99 -10.00 1.63 -8.55
CA ARG A 99 -10.27 1.55 -7.11
C ARG A 99 -9.91 0.18 -6.53
N ALA A 100 -10.25 -0.89 -7.24
CA ALA A 100 -9.90 -2.25 -6.85
C ALA A 100 -8.39 -2.48 -6.85
N ILE A 101 -7.60 -1.79 -7.70
CA ILE A 101 -6.14 -1.79 -7.66
C ILE A 101 -5.61 -0.89 -6.54
N GLY A 102 -6.28 0.23 -6.25
CA GLY A 102 -6.00 1.08 -5.08
C GLY A 102 -4.64 1.77 -5.12
N SER A 103 -4.13 2.12 -6.30
CA SER A 103 -2.86 2.82 -6.49
C SER A 103 -3.02 4.12 -7.28
N GLY A 104 -2.15 5.11 -7.01
CA GLY A 104 -2.15 6.36 -7.77
C GLY A 104 -2.00 6.14 -9.27
N ALA A 105 -1.07 5.27 -9.67
CA ALA A 105 -0.86 4.90 -11.07
C ALA A 105 -2.12 4.32 -11.75
N ALA A 106 -2.92 3.52 -11.05
CA ALA A 106 -4.16 2.98 -11.61
C ALA A 106 -5.21 4.06 -11.86
N TYR A 107 -5.37 5.01 -10.93
CA TYR A 107 -6.24 6.16 -11.13
C TYR A 107 -5.73 7.09 -12.25
N ARG A 108 -4.41 7.29 -12.37
CA ARG A 108 -3.81 8.02 -13.50
C ARG A 108 -4.09 7.34 -14.84
N ALA A 109 -4.01 6.00 -14.89
CA ALA A 109 -4.35 5.23 -16.09
C ALA A 109 -5.84 5.33 -16.44
N PHE A 110 -6.73 5.35 -15.44
CA PHE A 110 -8.14 5.64 -15.64
C PHE A 110 -8.34 7.04 -16.25
N LEU A 111 -7.76 8.08 -15.65
CA LEU A 111 -7.86 9.47 -16.13
C LEU A 111 -7.34 9.65 -17.56
N ALA A 112 -6.29 8.92 -17.95
CA ALA A 112 -5.77 8.94 -19.31
C ALA A 112 -6.77 8.37 -20.34
N ASN A 113 -7.60 7.40 -19.94
CA ASN A 113 -8.60 6.79 -20.80
C ASN A 113 -9.98 7.45 -20.73
N PHE A 114 -10.30 8.14 -19.63
CA PHE A 114 -11.58 8.80 -19.39
C PHE A 114 -11.39 10.22 -18.81
N PRO A 115 -10.75 11.16 -19.54
CA PRO A 115 -10.45 12.49 -19.02
C PRO A 115 -11.71 13.32 -18.75
N ASP A 116 -12.79 13.08 -19.50
CA ASP A 116 -14.07 13.81 -19.39
C ASP A 116 -15.11 13.05 -18.54
N SER A 117 -14.68 12.04 -17.78
CA SER A 117 -15.54 11.23 -16.92
C SER A 117 -16.16 12.03 -15.78
N ASP A 118 -17.39 11.67 -15.37
CA ASP A 118 -18.02 12.20 -14.16
C ASP A 118 -17.24 11.78 -12.88
N GLN A 119 -16.45 10.71 -12.97
CA GLN A 119 -15.55 10.24 -11.90
C GLN A 119 -14.14 10.86 -11.97
N ALA A 120 -13.83 11.70 -12.96
CA ALA A 120 -12.48 12.23 -13.15
C ALA A 120 -11.98 13.00 -11.92
N ARG A 121 -12.77 13.94 -11.38
CA ARG A 121 -12.37 14.71 -10.19
C ARG A 121 -12.14 13.83 -8.96
N ARG A 122 -12.97 12.80 -8.77
CA ARG A 122 -12.82 11.81 -7.70
C ARG A 122 -11.56 10.97 -7.87
N ALA A 123 -11.28 10.51 -9.09
CA ALA A 123 -10.06 9.76 -9.43
C ALA A 123 -8.79 10.61 -9.27
N GLU A 124 -8.81 11.89 -9.65
CA GLU A 124 -7.70 12.83 -9.45
C GLU A 124 -7.35 12.98 -7.97
N GLY A 125 -8.35 13.21 -7.12
CA GLY A 125 -8.15 13.29 -5.68
C GLY A 125 -7.65 11.98 -5.08
N ASN A 126 -8.18 10.84 -5.53
CA ASN A 126 -7.71 9.53 -5.09
C ASN A 126 -6.24 9.28 -5.49
N ALA A 127 -5.85 9.67 -6.71
CA ALA A 127 -4.48 9.58 -7.17
C ALA A 127 -3.55 10.46 -6.32
N ALA A 128 -3.90 11.73 -6.13
CA ALA A 128 -3.13 12.68 -5.34
C ALA A 128 -2.90 12.20 -3.90
N TYR A 129 -3.93 11.66 -3.24
CA TYR A 129 -3.81 11.13 -1.88
C TYR A 129 -2.84 9.95 -1.79
N LEU A 130 -2.95 8.98 -2.71
CA LEU A 130 -2.12 7.78 -2.71
C LEU A 130 -0.67 8.08 -3.11
N GLU A 131 -0.45 8.97 -4.06
CA GLU A 131 0.89 9.45 -4.46
C GLU A 131 1.58 10.20 -3.31
N ALA A 132 0.82 10.93 -2.50
CA ALA A 132 1.31 11.60 -1.29
C ALA A 132 1.47 10.66 -0.07
N SER A 133 1.26 9.35 -0.23
CA SER A 133 1.31 8.35 0.86
C SER A 133 0.40 8.70 2.04
N GLY A 134 -0.79 9.23 1.78
CA GLY A 134 -1.83 9.50 2.79
C GLY A 134 -1.54 10.66 3.75
N PHE A 135 -0.65 11.59 3.35
CA PHE A 135 -0.32 12.83 4.06
C PHE A 135 0.21 12.68 5.52
N ILE A 136 0.53 11.47 5.99
CA ILE A 136 1.18 11.13 7.28
C ILE A 136 0.91 12.17 8.39
N ALA A 137 -0.35 12.29 8.80
CA ALA A 137 -0.81 13.17 9.87
C ALA A 137 -0.40 14.66 9.76
N ALA A 138 -0.05 15.15 8.58
CA ALA A 138 0.16 16.58 8.35
C ALA A 138 -1.21 17.26 8.26
N SER A 139 -1.73 17.74 9.41
CA SER A 139 -3.08 18.34 9.50
C SER A 139 -3.33 19.42 8.45
N LEU A 140 -2.32 20.26 8.15
CA LEU A 140 -2.44 21.30 7.12
C LEU A 140 -2.57 20.71 5.71
N ALA A 141 -1.83 19.64 5.41
CA ALA A 141 -1.91 18.97 4.11
C ALA A 141 -3.24 18.22 3.95
N LEU A 142 -3.73 17.58 5.02
CA LEU A 142 -5.05 16.95 5.05
C LEU A 142 -6.18 17.97 4.86
N ALA A 143 -6.07 19.15 5.48
CA ALA A 143 -7.01 20.24 5.30
C ALA A 143 -7.03 20.74 3.85
N GLY A 144 -5.85 21.07 3.30
CA GLY A 144 -5.73 21.52 1.90
C GLY A 144 -6.25 20.47 0.92
N PHE A 145 -5.91 19.20 1.13
CA PHE A 145 -6.41 18.09 0.31
C PHE A 145 -7.94 17.98 0.36
N ALA A 146 -8.55 18.04 1.55
CA ALA A 146 -9.99 17.91 1.69
C ALA A 146 -10.78 19.07 1.07
N GLU A 147 -10.16 20.25 0.99
CA GLU A 147 -10.70 21.44 0.33
C GLU A 147 -10.52 21.38 -1.19
N GLU A 148 -9.34 20.96 -1.67
CA GLU A 148 -9.01 20.86 -3.09
C GLU A 148 -9.75 19.71 -3.79
N TYR A 149 -9.90 18.56 -3.11
CA TYR A 149 -10.51 17.35 -3.66
C TYR A 149 -11.71 16.86 -2.84
N PRO A 150 -12.81 17.64 -2.74
CA PRO A 150 -13.92 17.33 -1.85
C PRO A 150 -14.69 16.04 -2.23
N GLU A 151 -14.54 15.58 -3.46
CA GLU A 151 -15.20 14.38 -4.03
C GLU A 151 -14.35 13.12 -3.94
N SER A 152 -13.08 13.22 -3.51
CA SER A 152 -12.24 12.04 -3.30
C SER A 152 -12.81 11.12 -2.22
N ASP A 153 -12.60 9.81 -2.38
CA ASP A 153 -12.92 8.81 -1.36
C ASP A 153 -12.18 9.06 -0.03
N TYR A 154 -11.02 9.71 -0.11
CA TYR A 154 -10.21 10.03 1.05
C TYR A 154 -10.56 11.39 1.68
N ALA A 155 -11.41 12.21 1.06
CA ALA A 155 -11.70 13.56 1.53
C ALA A 155 -12.43 13.55 2.87
N ALA A 156 -13.44 12.68 3.01
CA ALA A 156 -14.17 12.52 4.26
C ALA A 156 -13.23 12.07 5.40
N GLU A 157 -12.28 11.18 5.07
CA GLU A 157 -11.29 10.71 6.01
C GLU A 157 -10.29 11.79 6.41
N ALA A 158 -9.83 12.59 5.46
CA ALA A 158 -8.95 13.72 5.73
C ALA A 158 -9.61 14.75 6.66
N ARG A 159 -10.89 15.07 6.45
CA ARG A 159 -11.65 15.98 7.34
C ARG A 159 -11.79 15.40 8.74
N ARG A 160 -12.17 14.13 8.88
CA ARG A 160 -12.29 13.49 10.20
C ARG A 160 -10.94 13.41 10.92
N SER A 161 -9.88 13.06 10.20
CA SER A 161 -8.52 13.04 10.74
C SER A 161 -8.08 14.41 11.22
N LEU A 162 -8.47 15.48 10.50
CA LEU A 162 -8.27 16.86 10.95
C LEU A 162 -9.06 17.16 12.22
N GLU A 163 -10.37 16.88 12.25
CA GLU A 163 -11.23 17.08 13.42
C GLU A 163 -10.72 16.33 14.66
N LEU A 164 -10.27 15.08 14.47
CA LEU A 164 -9.65 14.26 15.50
C LEU A 164 -8.34 14.85 16.00
N ALA A 165 -7.46 15.25 15.09
CA ALA A 165 -6.21 15.91 15.43
C ALA A 165 -6.47 17.23 16.19
N GLU A 166 -7.48 18.00 15.79
CA GLU A 166 -7.89 19.21 16.50
C GLU A 166 -8.50 18.91 17.87
N SER A 167 -9.37 17.90 17.99
CA SER A 167 -9.97 17.51 19.27
C SER A 167 -8.89 17.02 20.24
N ALA A 168 -7.97 16.17 19.78
CA ALA A 168 -6.83 15.70 20.58
C ALA A 168 -5.91 16.86 20.97
N ARG A 169 -5.72 17.83 20.07
CA ARG A 169 -4.97 19.05 20.37
C ARG A 169 -5.65 19.88 21.46
N ARG A 170 -6.97 20.07 21.37
CA ARG A 170 -7.76 20.82 22.36
C ARG A 170 -7.81 20.12 23.71
N SER A 171 -7.78 18.78 23.77
CA SER A 171 -7.78 18.06 25.03
C SER A 171 -6.46 18.18 25.79
N VAL A 172 -5.34 18.39 25.10
CA VAL A 172 -4.02 18.53 25.75
C VAL A 172 -3.56 19.99 25.90
N ALA A 173 -4.12 20.93 25.14
CA ALA A 173 -3.70 22.33 25.16
C ALA A 173 -4.42 23.14 26.25
N PRO A 174 -3.71 24.04 26.97
CA PRO A 174 -2.26 24.27 26.95
C PRO A 174 -1.47 23.15 27.67
N VAL A 175 -0.25 22.88 27.20
CA VAL A 175 0.61 21.82 27.77
C VAL A 175 1.64 22.43 28.73
N GLY A 176 1.72 21.89 29.95
CA GLY A 176 2.79 22.21 30.89
C GLY A 176 4.07 21.45 30.53
N MET A 177 5.19 22.14 30.34
CA MET A 177 6.47 21.51 30.04
C MET A 177 7.39 21.50 31.26
N VAL A 178 7.87 20.32 31.64
CA VAL A 178 8.86 20.09 32.68
C VAL A 178 10.16 19.62 32.03
N ILE A 179 11.28 20.27 32.35
CA ILE A 179 12.60 19.90 31.83
C ILE A 179 13.50 19.42 32.97
N ASP A 180 13.67 18.10 33.03
CA ASP A 180 14.43 17.37 34.02
C ASP A 180 15.85 17.06 33.51
N LEU A 181 16.79 17.92 33.88
CA LEU A 181 18.19 17.78 33.51
C LEU A 181 18.99 17.18 34.67
N GLY A 182 19.76 16.12 34.39
CA GLY A 182 20.71 15.53 35.34
C GLY A 182 21.60 16.58 36.01
N SER A 183 21.83 16.43 37.31
CA SER A 183 22.54 17.43 38.13
C SER A 183 24.01 17.64 37.74
N SER A 184 24.63 16.65 37.11
CA SER A 184 26.02 16.66 36.66
C SER A 184 26.23 17.16 35.22
N LEU A 185 25.15 17.60 34.55
CA LEU A 185 25.24 18.04 33.17
C LEU A 185 26.02 19.36 33.03
N PRO A 186 26.99 19.46 32.11
CA PRO A 186 27.51 20.75 31.71
C PRO A 186 26.42 21.58 31.01
N ASP A 187 26.59 22.90 30.99
CA ASP A 187 25.70 23.83 30.28
C ASP A 187 24.20 23.66 30.60
N ARG A 188 23.86 23.24 31.83
CA ARG A 188 22.48 22.92 32.21
C ARG A 188 21.48 24.01 31.87
N ASP A 189 21.83 25.28 32.09
CA ASP A 189 20.94 26.40 31.78
C ASP A 189 20.79 26.63 30.28
N GLN A 190 21.83 26.39 29.48
CA GLN A 190 21.75 26.45 28.03
C GLN A 190 20.91 25.29 27.49
N LEU A 191 21.14 24.06 27.96
CA LEU A 191 20.33 22.90 27.59
C LEU A 191 18.85 23.11 27.90
N ARG A 192 18.52 23.67 29.07
CA ARG A 192 17.13 23.99 29.44
C ARG A 192 16.51 24.98 28.45
N ARG A 193 17.23 26.06 28.12
CA ARG A 193 16.76 27.06 27.15
C ARG A 193 16.54 26.42 25.76
N ASP A 194 17.50 25.66 25.28
CA ASP A 194 17.48 25.07 23.94
C ASP A 194 16.37 24.00 23.82
N PHE A 195 16.20 23.15 24.84
CA PHE A 195 15.07 22.22 24.89
C PHE A 195 13.74 22.96 24.91
N GLY A 196 13.61 23.97 25.78
CA GLY A 196 12.36 24.70 25.92
C GLY A 196 11.99 25.52 24.69
N GLU A 197 12.95 26.16 24.03
CA GLU A 197 12.73 26.90 22.79
C GLU A 197 12.31 25.97 21.64
N ARG A 198 13.03 24.86 21.46
CA ARG A 198 12.70 23.88 20.42
C ARG A 198 11.34 23.23 20.64
N ALA A 199 11.00 22.90 21.89
CA ALA A 199 9.69 22.39 22.25
C ALA A 199 8.59 23.39 21.89
N ARG A 200 8.73 24.64 22.35
CA ARG A 200 7.79 25.71 22.03
C ARG A 200 7.64 25.90 20.52
N LEU A 201 8.73 26.01 19.77
CA LEU A 201 8.69 26.17 18.32
C LEU A 201 8.06 24.96 17.59
N ALA A 202 8.30 23.74 18.06
CA ALA A 202 7.71 22.54 17.48
C ALA A 202 6.20 22.45 17.72
N TRP A 203 5.75 22.76 18.93
CA TRP A 203 4.35 22.68 19.32
C TRP A 203 3.52 23.89 18.86
N GLN A 204 4.12 25.09 18.84
CA GLN A 204 3.48 26.29 18.27
C GLN A 204 3.20 26.13 16.77
N ARG A 205 4.06 25.43 16.02
CA ARG A 205 3.82 25.10 14.61
C ARG A 205 2.57 24.26 14.37
N VAL A 206 2.12 23.50 15.38
CA VAL A 206 0.85 22.76 15.36
C VAL A 206 -0.23 23.43 16.20
N GLY A 207 -0.06 24.70 16.57
CA GLY A 207 -1.07 25.47 17.29
C GLY A 207 -1.32 25.02 18.73
N VAL A 208 -0.32 24.41 19.38
CA VAL A 208 -0.39 24.11 20.83
C VAL A 208 0.52 25.05 21.59
N GLU A 209 -0.05 25.73 22.57
CA GLU A 209 0.71 26.53 23.53
C GLU A 209 1.41 25.61 24.55
N VAL A 210 2.72 25.84 24.73
CA VAL A 210 3.54 25.13 25.71
C VAL A 210 4.04 26.12 26.75
N VAL A 211 3.70 25.87 28.01
CA VAL A 211 4.05 26.71 29.16
C VAL A 211 5.09 25.98 29.99
N GLU A 212 6.29 26.53 30.12
CA GLU A 212 7.32 25.95 31.00
C GLU A 212 6.87 26.07 32.47
N VAL A 213 6.83 24.94 33.17
CA VAL A 213 6.47 24.82 34.59
C VAL A 213 7.65 24.26 35.38
N ARG A 214 7.78 24.69 36.64
CA ARG A 214 8.95 24.32 37.46
C ARG A 214 8.84 22.93 38.09
N SER A 215 7.62 22.46 38.31
CA SER A 215 7.34 21.22 39.00
C SER A 215 5.90 20.76 38.74
N ASP A 216 5.59 19.54 39.14
CA ASP A 216 4.24 18.98 39.07
C ASP A 216 3.23 19.77 39.90
N ALA A 217 3.68 20.37 41.01
CA ALA A 217 2.84 21.24 41.83
C ALA A 217 2.46 22.54 41.08
N ASP A 218 3.38 23.11 40.29
CA ASP A 218 3.11 24.29 39.45
C ASP A 218 2.14 23.93 38.31
N LEU A 219 2.26 22.72 37.75
CA LEU A 219 1.33 22.21 36.75
C LEU A 219 -0.09 22.08 37.30
N ALA A 220 -0.26 21.47 38.47
CA ALA A 220 -1.56 21.33 39.14
C ALA A 220 -2.14 22.69 39.56
N HIS A 221 -1.30 23.61 40.07
CA HIS A 221 -1.75 24.95 40.47
C HIS A 221 -2.28 25.76 39.27
N ARG A 222 -1.72 25.54 38.08
CA ARG A 222 -2.15 26.20 36.84
C ARG A 222 -3.30 25.50 36.12
N GLY A 223 -3.71 24.30 36.58
CA GLY A 223 -4.78 23.53 35.96
C GLY A 223 -4.50 23.15 34.51
N LEU A 224 -3.25 22.80 34.19
CA LEU A 224 -2.89 22.37 32.83
C LEU A 224 -3.27 20.88 32.65
N PRO A 225 -4.07 20.52 31.63
CA PRO A 225 -4.61 19.16 31.49
C PRO A 225 -3.57 18.11 31.09
N ALA A 226 -2.41 18.56 30.58
CA ALA A 226 -1.35 17.68 30.09
C ALA A 226 0.05 18.19 30.45
N ARG A 227 0.99 17.24 30.55
CA ARG A 227 2.40 17.46 30.90
C ARG A 227 3.33 16.89 29.83
N LEU A 228 4.19 17.73 29.26
CA LEU A 228 5.34 17.33 28.46
C LEU A 228 6.60 17.32 29.33
N ARG A 229 7.09 16.12 29.65
CA ARG A 229 8.31 15.93 30.45
C ARG A 229 9.48 15.60 29.54
N ILE A 230 10.54 16.41 29.59
CA ILE A 230 11.81 16.19 28.88
C ILE A 230 12.87 15.84 29.92
N SER A 231 13.26 14.58 29.98
CA SER A 231 14.31 14.09 30.87
C SER A 231 15.60 13.88 30.09
N HIS A 232 16.71 14.50 30.49
CA HIS A 232 18.00 14.33 29.83
C HIS A 232 19.11 14.01 30.84
N ARG A 233 19.95 13.03 30.49
CA ARG A 233 21.18 12.70 31.21
C ARG A 233 22.31 12.36 30.26
N GLU A 234 23.53 12.58 30.73
CA GLU A 234 24.76 12.19 30.06
C GLU A 234 25.59 11.31 30.99
N ASP A 235 25.79 10.06 30.59
CA ASP A 235 26.57 9.10 31.36
C ASP A 235 27.89 8.80 30.65
N ALA A 236 28.99 8.77 31.43
CA ALA A 236 30.27 8.33 30.91
C ALA A 236 30.21 6.83 30.63
N VAL A 237 30.47 6.44 29.38
CA VAL A 237 30.52 5.04 28.97
C VAL A 237 31.99 4.61 28.88
N PRO A 238 32.44 3.64 29.69
CA PRO A 238 33.80 3.15 29.61
C PRO A 238 34.02 2.45 28.26
N ALA A 239 35.29 2.34 27.86
CA ALA A 239 35.63 1.50 26.72
C ALA A 239 35.22 0.05 27.04
N SER A 240 34.63 -0.64 26.08
CA SER A 240 34.18 -2.02 26.24
C SER A 240 34.52 -2.86 25.02
N THR A 241 34.87 -4.12 25.25
CA THR A 241 35.15 -5.09 24.18
C THR A 241 34.10 -6.17 24.24
N ARG A 242 33.25 -6.26 23.21
CA ARG A 242 32.21 -7.29 23.11
C ARG A 242 32.34 -7.99 21.75
N ALA A 243 32.44 -9.32 21.76
CA ALA A 243 32.60 -10.14 20.55
C ALA A 243 33.78 -9.69 19.65
N GLY A 244 34.92 -9.32 20.24
CA GLY A 244 36.10 -8.88 19.49
C GLY A 244 36.02 -7.44 18.93
N VAL A 245 34.88 -6.75 19.09
CA VAL A 245 34.74 -5.34 18.70
C VAL A 245 35.00 -4.44 19.89
N MET A 246 36.03 -3.59 19.80
CA MET A 246 36.30 -2.54 20.79
C MET A 246 35.43 -1.31 20.53
N SER A 247 34.55 -0.99 21.47
CA SER A 247 33.84 0.27 21.54
C SER A 247 34.65 1.28 22.36
N PRO A 248 35.05 2.44 21.81
CA PRO A 248 35.83 3.43 22.54
C PRO A 248 35.03 4.03 23.71
N SER A 249 35.75 4.54 24.71
CA SER A 249 35.13 5.32 25.78
C SER A 249 34.46 6.58 25.22
N GLY A 250 33.40 7.01 25.88
CA GLY A 250 32.61 8.13 25.40
C GLY A 250 31.58 8.60 26.40
N VAL A 251 30.63 9.37 25.91
CA VAL A 251 29.46 9.82 26.66
C VAL A 251 28.23 9.34 25.91
N LEU A 252 27.29 8.76 26.64
CA LEU A 252 25.95 8.44 26.14
C LEU A 252 24.99 9.48 26.70
N ALA A 253 24.50 10.35 25.82
CA ALA A 253 23.32 11.15 26.09
C ALA A 253 22.09 10.29 25.91
N GLN A 254 21.23 10.28 26.92
CA GLN A 254 19.90 9.70 26.84
C GLN A 254 18.89 10.81 27.11
N THR A 255 17.92 10.95 26.21
CA THR A 255 16.82 11.88 26.38
C THR A 255 15.51 11.14 26.23
N GLN A 256 14.63 11.30 27.21
CA GLN A 256 13.29 10.75 27.20
C GLN A 256 12.31 11.92 27.14
N VAL A 257 11.36 11.86 26.23
CA VAL A 257 10.28 12.84 26.11
C VAL A 257 8.98 12.10 26.31
N VAL A 258 8.21 12.50 27.33
CA VAL A 258 6.97 11.86 27.73
C VAL A 258 5.86 12.89 27.74
N LEU A 259 4.74 12.60 27.09
CA LEU A 259 3.52 13.36 27.24
C LEU A 259 2.52 12.56 28.07
N GLU A 260 2.03 13.17 29.13
CA GLU A 260 1.03 12.60 30.03
C GLU A 260 -0.21 13.50 30.05
N HIS A 261 -1.38 12.89 30.18
CA HIS A 261 -2.65 13.58 30.41
C HIS A 261 -3.13 13.23 31.82
N GLU A 262 -3.72 14.19 32.54
CA GLU A 262 -4.13 14.01 33.95
C GLU A 262 -5.07 12.80 34.14
N ASP A 263 -5.99 12.59 33.19
CA ASP A 263 -6.98 11.50 33.22
C ASP A 263 -6.45 10.12 32.80
N THR A 264 -5.17 9.98 32.43
CA THR A 264 -4.63 8.73 31.87
C THR A 264 -3.51 8.14 32.71
N VAL A 265 -3.60 6.85 33.02
CA VAL A 265 -2.54 6.10 33.73
C VAL A 265 -1.31 5.86 32.85
N GLU A 266 -1.52 5.64 31.55
CA GLU A 266 -0.44 5.46 30.58
C GLU A 266 -0.09 6.79 29.90
N PRO A 267 1.19 7.04 29.56
CA PRO A 267 1.56 8.22 28.80
C PRO A 267 0.85 8.20 27.44
N VAL A 268 0.36 9.37 27.03
CA VAL A 268 -0.23 9.59 25.71
C VAL A 268 0.81 9.29 24.62
N TRP A 269 2.06 9.67 24.89
CA TRP A 269 3.18 9.45 23.99
C TRP A 269 4.51 9.40 24.77
N GLU A 270 5.44 8.57 24.31
CA GLU A 270 6.78 8.44 24.88
C GLU A 270 7.80 8.16 23.77
N ARG A 271 8.95 8.85 23.84
CA ARG A 271 10.08 8.58 22.95
C ARG A 271 11.40 8.72 23.69
N SER A 272 12.33 7.84 23.35
CA SER A 272 13.70 7.85 23.86
C SER A 272 14.70 8.04 22.74
N PHE A 273 15.70 8.87 22.98
CA PHE A 273 16.77 9.21 22.06
C PHE A 273 18.11 8.90 22.72
N GLU A 274 19.03 8.33 21.94
CA GLU A 274 20.38 8.04 22.40
C GLU A 274 21.41 8.63 21.45
N VAL A 275 22.34 9.41 21.98
CA VAL A 275 23.47 9.96 21.22
C VAL A 275 24.76 9.57 21.91
N ARG A 276 25.64 8.91 21.17
CA ARG A 276 26.97 8.56 21.66
C ARG A 276 28.04 9.43 21.00
N ALA A 277 28.86 10.10 21.80
CA ALA A 277 30.08 10.73 21.30
C ALA A 277 31.32 10.12 21.93
N ARG A 278 32.40 10.12 21.15
CA ARG A 278 33.72 9.70 21.60
C ARG A 278 34.30 10.75 22.53
N ALA A 279 34.98 10.31 23.60
CA ALA A 279 35.61 11.20 24.58
C ALA A 279 36.58 12.20 23.92
N SER A 280 37.31 11.78 22.87
CA SER A 280 38.30 12.61 22.18
C SER A 280 37.72 13.79 21.38
N ARG A 281 36.41 13.82 21.13
CA ARG A 281 35.75 14.90 20.36
C ARG A 281 34.93 15.85 21.23
N ARG A 282 34.96 15.66 22.55
CA ARG A 282 34.17 16.43 23.50
C ARG A 282 35.01 17.56 24.10
N ARG A 283 34.43 18.75 24.22
CA ARG A 283 34.92 19.77 25.17
C ARG A 283 34.38 19.41 26.56
N LEU A 284 35.26 19.29 27.55
CA LEU A 284 34.90 18.77 28.88
C LEU A 284 33.81 19.59 29.59
N ASP A 285 33.69 20.86 29.22
CA ASP A 285 32.74 21.84 29.71
C ASP A 285 31.44 21.90 28.93
N SER A 286 31.24 21.08 27.88
CA SER A 286 30.04 21.13 27.04
C SER A 286 29.24 19.83 26.97
N SER A 287 27.93 19.98 26.77
CA SER A 287 27.04 18.85 26.47
C SER A 287 27.44 18.16 25.17
N VAL A 288 27.24 16.85 25.10
CA VAL A 288 27.42 16.06 23.87
C VAL A 288 26.44 16.48 22.77
N LEU A 289 25.29 17.06 23.14
CA LEU A 289 24.30 17.56 22.21
C LEU A 289 24.74 18.80 21.41
N TYR A 290 25.86 19.43 21.78
CA TYR A 290 26.49 20.49 20.99
C TYR A 290 27.64 19.99 20.11
N SER A 291 27.90 18.68 20.12
CA SER A 291 28.89 18.10 19.21
C SER A 291 28.38 18.11 17.76
N PRO A 292 29.26 18.15 16.74
CA PRO A 292 28.84 18.14 15.34
C PRO A 292 27.96 16.93 14.95
N GLY A 293 28.07 15.82 15.68
CA GLY A 293 27.26 14.60 15.46
C GLY A 293 25.84 14.68 16.01
N ALA A 294 25.52 15.68 16.83
CA ALA A 294 24.20 15.83 17.45
C ALA A 294 23.21 16.61 16.57
N ARG A 295 23.60 17.04 15.36
CA ARG A 295 22.68 17.73 14.43
C ARG A 295 21.46 16.87 14.09
N ALA A 296 21.65 15.61 13.74
CA ALA A 296 20.55 14.69 13.42
C ALA A 296 19.62 14.48 14.63
N TYR A 297 20.18 14.37 15.83
CA TYR A 297 19.39 14.31 17.07
C TYR A 297 18.44 15.50 17.19
N TRP A 298 18.94 16.71 16.93
CA TRP A 298 18.18 17.94 17.04
C TRP A 298 17.13 18.13 15.94
N GLU A 299 17.36 17.55 14.77
CA GLU A 299 16.39 17.49 13.66
C GLU A 299 15.26 16.50 14.00
N ASP A 300 15.56 15.40 14.70
CA ASP A 300 14.58 14.36 15.06
C ASP A 300 13.89 14.55 16.41
N PHE A 301 14.38 15.49 17.24
CA PHE A 301 14.02 15.62 18.66
C PHE A 301 12.52 15.87 18.91
N PHE A 302 11.82 16.49 17.97
CA PHE A 302 10.37 16.70 18.05
C PHE A 302 9.64 16.11 16.85
N VAL A 303 8.76 15.14 17.12
CA VAL A 303 7.71 14.74 16.18
C VAL A 303 6.42 15.45 16.62
N PRO A 304 5.74 16.18 15.73
CA PRO A 304 4.55 16.93 16.11
C PRO A 304 3.45 16.06 16.69
N VAL A 305 2.55 16.70 17.46
CA VAL A 305 1.37 16.09 18.09
C VAL A 305 0.57 15.17 17.18
N ALA A 306 0.49 15.53 15.91
CA ALA A 306 -0.32 14.81 14.94
C ALA A 306 0.24 13.41 14.60
N SER A 307 1.53 13.12 14.81
CA SER A 307 2.11 11.80 14.53
C SER A 307 1.97 10.80 15.70
N TRP A 308 1.16 11.11 16.72
CA TRP A 308 1.09 10.27 17.90
C TRP A 308 0.39 8.94 17.57
N HIS A 309 1.17 7.85 17.63
CA HIS A 309 0.63 6.51 17.70
C HIS A 309 -0.11 6.35 19.04
N THR A 310 -1.39 6.70 19.07
CA THR A 310 -2.22 6.44 20.24
C THR A 310 -2.43 4.94 20.35
N ARG A 311 -2.14 4.35 21.52
CA ARG A 311 -2.44 2.92 21.80
C ARG A 311 -3.93 2.59 21.77
N ARG A 312 -4.79 3.61 21.74
CA ARG A 312 -6.23 3.47 21.58
C ARG A 312 -6.59 3.52 20.10
N ALA A 313 -7.24 2.46 19.62
CA ALA A 313 -7.96 2.52 18.37
C ALA A 313 -9.07 3.57 18.52
N ILE A 314 -9.02 4.62 17.70
CA ILE A 314 -10.02 5.70 17.73
C ILE A 314 -11.33 5.24 17.04
N ARG A 315 -11.32 4.05 16.43
CA ARG A 315 -12.43 3.53 15.62
C ARG A 315 -12.90 2.19 16.14
N ALA A 316 -14.18 1.92 15.89
CA ALA A 316 -14.73 0.61 16.12
C ALA A 316 -13.94 -0.42 15.28
N PRO A 317 -13.64 -1.60 15.85
CA PRO A 317 -13.00 -2.66 15.08
C PRO A 317 -13.93 -3.10 13.95
N LEU A 318 -13.34 -3.39 12.79
CA LEU A 318 -14.05 -4.05 11.70
C LEU A 318 -14.55 -5.42 12.18
N GLN A 319 -15.85 -5.63 12.13
CA GLN A 319 -16.44 -6.92 12.46
C GLN A 319 -16.25 -7.88 11.29
N LEU A 320 -15.43 -8.91 11.51
CA LEU A 320 -15.16 -9.95 10.53
C LEU A 320 -16.07 -11.16 10.76
N GLY A 321 -16.42 -11.85 9.68
CA GLY A 321 -17.31 -13.04 9.76
C GLY A 321 -16.65 -14.28 10.38
N ALA A 322 -15.33 -14.27 10.58
CA ALA A 322 -14.55 -15.35 11.17
C ALA A 322 -13.26 -14.80 11.82
N LEU A 323 -12.56 -15.65 12.57
CA LEU A 323 -11.28 -15.28 13.19
C LEU A 323 -10.17 -15.14 12.13
N PRO A 324 -9.55 -13.96 11.99
CA PRO A 324 -8.44 -13.79 11.06
C PRO A 324 -7.19 -14.51 11.57
N VAL A 325 -6.43 -15.11 10.64
CA VAL A 325 -5.14 -15.74 10.90
C VAL A 325 -3.99 -14.84 10.46
N SER A 326 -4.18 -14.10 9.37
CA SER A 326 -3.16 -13.20 8.81
C SER A 326 -3.82 -12.03 8.11
N VAL A 327 -3.11 -10.91 8.06
CA VAL A 327 -3.50 -9.69 7.33
C VAL A 327 -2.29 -9.19 6.55
N ASP A 328 -2.50 -8.79 5.30
CA ASP A 328 -1.55 -7.99 4.54
C ASP A 328 -2.21 -6.71 4.03
N LEU A 329 -1.41 -5.67 3.82
CA LEU A 329 -1.86 -4.35 3.40
C LEU A 329 -1.14 -3.93 2.12
N GLU A 330 -1.89 -3.36 1.18
CA GLU A 330 -1.32 -2.70 0.01
C GLU A 330 -2.15 -1.46 -0.36
N GLY A 331 -1.56 -0.29 -0.19
CA GLY A 331 -2.27 0.99 -0.35
C GLY A 331 -3.45 1.08 0.61
N SER A 332 -4.64 1.26 0.05
CA SER A 332 -5.91 1.33 0.79
C SER A 332 -6.59 -0.04 0.96
N ARG A 333 -5.92 -1.15 0.64
CA ARG A 333 -6.54 -2.48 0.66
C ARG A 333 -5.96 -3.34 1.77
N ALA A 334 -6.83 -4.07 2.45
CA ALA A 334 -6.48 -5.07 3.43
C ALA A 334 -6.95 -6.44 2.98
N ALA A 335 -6.03 -7.39 2.84
CA ALA A 335 -6.34 -8.79 2.62
C ALA A 335 -6.36 -9.51 3.96
N VAL A 336 -7.49 -10.13 4.31
CA VAL A 336 -7.71 -10.79 5.60
C VAL A 336 -7.91 -12.28 5.37
N LEU A 337 -6.95 -13.09 5.79
CA LEU A 337 -6.97 -14.55 5.70
C LEU A 337 -7.65 -15.17 6.91
N PHE A 338 -8.50 -16.17 6.67
CA PHE A 338 -9.16 -16.96 7.71
C PHE A 338 -8.57 -18.37 7.80
N GLY A 339 -8.83 -19.07 8.91
CA GLY A 339 -8.21 -20.37 9.20
C GLY A 339 -8.60 -21.53 8.28
N ASP A 340 -9.63 -21.37 7.45
CA ASP A 340 -10.02 -22.33 6.40
C ASP A 340 -9.35 -22.05 5.04
N GLY A 341 -8.44 -21.07 4.98
CA GLY A 341 -7.79 -20.62 3.76
C GLY A 341 -8.66 -19.72 2.86
N SER A 342 -9.90 -19.42 3.27
CA SER A 342 -10.70 -18.35 2.66
C SER A 342 -10.10 -17.00 3.03
N PHE A 343 -10.32 -15.98 2.21
CA PHE A 343 -9.95 -14.60 2.54
C PHE A 343 -10.97 -13.59 2.06
N GLU A 344 -10.92 -12.40 2.65
CA GLU A 344 -11.68 -11.23 2.23
C GLU A 344 -10.72 -10.09 1.90
N ILE A 345 -11.08 -9.26 0.91
CA ILE A 345 -10.39 -8.02 0.59
C ILE A 345 -11.29 -6.86 0.99
N HIS A 346 -10.75 -5.95 1.79
CA HIS A 346 -11.44 -4.76 2.28
C HIS A 346 -10.75 -3.51 1.75
N ASP A 347 -11.52 -2.57 1.21
CA ASP A 347 -11.12 -1.19 1.02
C ASP A 347 -11.21 -0.49 2.38
N ILE A 348 -10.05 -0.12 2.90
CA ILE A 348 -9.84 0.61 4.16
C ILE A 348 -9.41 2.06 3.90
N GLY A 349 -9.65 2.57 2.69
CA GLY A 349 -9.38 3.96 2.34
C GLY A 349 -10.14 4.96 3.22
N ASP A 350 -11.36 4.60 3.59
CA ASP A 350 -12.07 5.18 4.73
C ASP A 350 -12.06 4.19 5.91
N PRO A 351 -11.16 4.36 6.91
CA PRO A 351 -11.10 3.45 8.05
C PRO A 351 -12.32 3.53 9.00
N ALA A 352 -13.26 4.46 8.82
CA ALA A 352 -14.52 4.53 9.59
C ALA A 352 -15.66 3.81 8.87
N SER A 353 -15.50 3.58 7.57
CA SER A 353 -16.48 2.86 6.75
C SER A 353 -15.75 1.89 5.82
N PRO A 354 -14.94 0.96 6.37
CA PRO A 354 -14.29 -0.06 5.56
C PRO A 354 -15.36 -0.86 4.82
N SER A 355 -15.09 -1.19 3.56
CA SER A 355 -16.02 -1.92 2.71
C SER A 355 -15.36 -3.15 2.11
N ARG A 356 -16.08 -4.27 2.10
CA ARG A 356 -15.58 -5.51 1.48
C ARG A 356 -15.70 -5.40 -0.03
N ILE A 357 -14.56 -5.38 -0.71
CA ILE A 357 -14.47 -5.28 -2.19
C ILE A 357 -14.20 -6.62 -2.86
N GLY A 358 -13.84 -7.66 -2.10
CA GLY A 358 -13.61 -8.99 -2.65
C GLY A 358 -13.71 -10.10 -1.61
N GLN A 359 -13.98 -11.31 -2.08
CA GLN A 359 -13.91 -12.51 -1.24
C GLN A 359 -13.47 -13.71 -2.07
N TYR A 360 -12.78 -14.62 -1.41
CA TYR A 360 -12.47 -15.95 -1.92
C TYR A 360 -12.93 -16.98 -0.91
N ARG A 361 -13.84 -17.85 -1.34
CA ARG A 361 -14.29 -19.00 -0.55
C ARG A 361 -13.55 -20.21 -1.05
N ARG A 362 -12.58 -20.67 -0.27
CA ARG A 362 -11.81 -21.84 -0.63
C ARG A 362 -12.68 -23.09 -0.48
N PRO A 363 -12.63 -24.05 -1.41
CA PRO A 363 -13.26 -25.34 -1.20
C PRO A 363 -12.76 -25.96 0.11
N ARG A 364 -13.66 -26.54 0.90
CA ARG A 364 -13.28 -27.16 2.18
C ARG A 364 -12.37 -28.35 1.91
N ASP A 365 -11.07 -28.11 2.03
CA ASP A 365 -10.06 -29.12 2.23
C ASP A 365 -9.29 -28.75 3.52
N LEU A 366 -8.63 -29.73 4.14
CA LEU A 366 -7.99 -29.56 5.46
C LEU A 366 -6.66 -28.77 5.41
N ALA A 367 -6.43 -27.97 4.36
CA ALA A 367 -5.18 -27.23 4.21
C ALA A 367 -5.03 -26.10 5.24
N SER A 368 -3.82 -25.95 5.75
CA SER A 368 -3.41 -25.01 6.77
C SER A 368 -2.56 -23.90 6.16
N PHE A 369 -3.24 -22.81 5.81
CA PHE A 369 -2.63 -21.55 5.41
C PHE A 369 -2.56 -20.60 6.62
N HIS A 370 -1.43 -19.90 6.76
CA HIS A 370 -1.21 -18.98 7.87
C HIS A 370 -0.59 -17.64 7.43
N GLY A 371 -0.29 -17.49 6.15
CA GLY A 371 0.24 -16.26 5.57
C GLY A 371 -0.55 -15.85 4.34
N ILE A 372 -0.70 -14.54 4.16
CA ILE A 372 -1.29 -13.93 2.98
C ILE A 372 -0.40 -12.76 2.54
N GLN A 373 -0.31 -12.54 1.24
CA GLN A 373 0.27 -11.33 0.67
C GLN A 373 -0.58 -10.80 -0.49
N LEU A 374 -0.71 -9.48 -0.56
CA LEU A 374 -1.45 -8.76 -1.59
C LEU A 374 -0.47 -7.89 -2.40
N ARG A 375 -0.42 -8.11 -3.72
CA ARG A 375 0.36 -7.27 -4.65
C ARG A 375 -0.43 -7.01 -5.94
N GLY A 376 -0.80 -5.76 -6.18
CA GLY A 376 -1.72 -5.38 -7.25
C GLY A 376 -3.00 -6.21 -7.17
N GLN A 377 -3.32 -6.95 -8.22
CA GLN A 377 -4.49 -7.84 -8.26
C GLN A 377 -4.17 -9.27 -7.80
N ARG A 378 -2.91 -9.60 -7.47
CA ARG A 378 -2.53 -10.93 -7.03
C ARG A 378 -2.60 -11.07 -5.52
N VAL A 379 -3.20 -12.16 -5.08
CA VAL A 379 -3.19 -12.61 -3.69
C VAL A 379 -2.46 -13.93 -3.61
N VAL A 380 -1.48 -14.01 -2.73
CA VAL A 380 -0.80 -15.27 -2.43
C VAL A 380 -1.20 -15.68 -1.03
N VAL A 381 -1.70 -16.91 -0.88
CA VAL A 381 -1.88 -17.55 0.42
C VAL A 381 -0.88 -18.68 0.56
N TYR A 382 -0.25 -18.80 1.73
CA TYR A 382 0.81 -19.78 1.96
C TYR A 382 0.80 -20.32 3.39
N GLY A 383 1.37 -21.50 3.57
CA GLY A 383 1.47 -22.14 4.89
C GLY A 383 2.05 -23.54 4.86
N ALA A 384 1.57 -24.39 5.77
CA ALA A 384 2.10 -25.74 5.93
C ALA A 384 1.85 -26.62 4.71
N ASP A 385 0.77 -26.36 3.96
CA ASP A 385 0.32 -27.18 2.83
C ASP A 385 0.75 -26.66 1.45
N GLY A 386 1.60 -25.63 1.41
CA GLY A 386 2.17 -25.08 0.19
C GLY A 386 1.76 -23.63 -0.05
N ILE A 387 1.48 -23.30 -1.31
CA ILE A 387 1.16 -21.96 -1.78
C ILE A 387 0.04 -21.98 -2.82
N GLU A 388 -0.85 -20.99 -2.78
CA GLU A 388 -1.81 -20.70 -3.85
C GLU A 388 -1.65 -19.26 -4.29
N VAL A 389 -1.63 -19.03 -5.60
CA VAL A 389 -1.65 -17.70 -6.23
C VAL A 389 -3.02 -17.51 -6.85
N LEU A 390 -3.67 -16.41 -6.49
CA LEU A 390 -4.99 -16.03 -6.97
C LEU A 390 -4.96 -14.66 -7.62
N MET A 391 -5.77 -14.49 -8.66
CA MET A 391 -6.00 -13.22 -9.34
C MET A 391 -7.36 -12.67 -8.95
N LEU A 392 -7.40 -11.43 -8.45
CA LEU A 392 -8.61 -10.69 -8.15
C LEU A 392 -9.20 -10.14 -9.45
N GLY A 393 -10.42 -10.56 -9.77
CA GLY A 393 -11.21 -10.03 -10.88
C GLY A 393 -12.54 -9.44 -10.40
N PRO A 394 -13.34 -8.89 -11.33
CA PRO A 394 -14.66 -8.31 -11.02
C PRO A 394 -15.63 -9.34 -10.41
N ASP A 395 -15.55 -10.60 -10.83
CA ASP A 395 -16.40 -11.70 -10.33
C ASP A 395 -15.84 -12.39 -9.08
N GLY A 396 -14.74 -11.85 -8.51
CA GLY A 396 -14.04 -12.42 -7.36
C GLY A 396 -12.67 -13.00 -7.71
N ALA A 397 -12.08 -13.75 -6.78
CA ALA A 397 -10.75 -14.30 -6.95
C ALA A 397 -10.78 -15.61 -7.75
N THR A 398 -9.91 -15.71 -8.75
CA THR A 398 -9.67 -16.94 -9.53
C THR A 398 -8.30 -17.49 -9.20
N ARG A 399 -8.19 -18.83 -9.05
CA ARG A 399 -6.91 -19.48 -8.73
C ARG A 399 -6.06 -19.57 -10.01
N GLU A 400 -4.90 -18.93 -10.04
CA GLU A 400 -3.92 -19.04 -11.14
C GLU A 400 -2.99 -20.25 -10.97
N LEU A 401 -2.51 -20.48 -9.75
CA LEU A 401 -1.49 -21.47 -9.46
C LEU A 401 -1.72 -22.10 -8.08
N GLN A 402 -1.42 -23.39 -7.96
CA GLN A 402 -1.37 -24.11 -6.69
C GLN A 402 -0.18 -25.07 -6.71
N ILE A 403 0.68 -24.97 -5.70
CA ILE A 403 1.81 -25.87 -5.52
C ILE A 403 1.75 -26.43 -4.10
N GLY A 404 1.59 -27.75 -4.00
CA GLY A 404 1.41 -28.42 -2.73
C GLY A 404 2.71 -28.64 -1.95
N ARG A 405 2.54 -29.00 -0.68
CA ARG A 405 3.61 -29.33 0.27
C ARG A 405 4.56 -30.41 -0.23
N GLU A 406 4.09 -31.35 -1.04
CA GLU A 406 4.89 -32.42 -1.62
C GLU A 406 6.01 -31.88 -2.53
N VAL A 407 5.83 -30.68 -3.08
CA VAL A 407 6.82 -30.01 -3.93
C VAL A 407 7.61 -28.95 -3.17
N LEU A 408 6.95 -28.07 -2.41
CA LEU A 408 7.61 -26.94 -1.74
C LEU A 408 8.02 -27.21 -0.29
N GLY A 409 7.40 -28.17 0.37
CA GLY A 409 7.38 -28.24 1.83
C GLY A 409 6.50 -27.14 2.43
N ALA A 410 6.69 -26.86 3.73
CA ALA A 410 5.95 -25.78 4.38
C ALA A 410 6.56 -24.42 4.01
N VAL A 411 5.71 -23.47 3.62
CA VAL A 411 6.09 -22.11 3.22
C VAL A 411 5.97 -21.18 4.42
N ARG A 412 7.05 -20.45 4.73
CA ARG A 412 7.16 -19.58 5.93
C ARG A 412 7.10 -18.10 5.60
N GLY A 413 7.50 -17.74 4.40
CA GLY A 413 7.39 -16.39 3.88
C GLY A 413 7.41 -16.43 2.36
N VAL A 414 6.79 -15.43 1.74
CA VAL A 414 6.84 -15.21 0.30
C VAL A 414 7.25 -13.75 0.10
N GLU A 415 7.89 -13.43 -1.02
CA GLU A 415 8.08 -12.07 -1.48
C GLU A 415 7.90 -12.00 -2.99
N PHE A 416 7.25 -10.94 -3.47
CA PHE A 416 7.05 -10.74 -4.90
C PHE A 416 8.25 -10.05 -5.55
N LEU A 417 8.64 -10.58 -6.70
CA LEU A 417 9.47 -9.93 -7.70
C LEU A 417 8.57 -9.43 -8.84
N GLU A 418 9.15 -8.86 -9.89
CA GLU A 418 8.37 -8.33 -11.02
C GLU A 418 7.55 -9.43 -11.71
N ASP A 419 8.21 -10.55 -12.07
CA ASP A 419 7.59 -11.64 -12.84
C ASP A 419 7.53 -12.99 -12.10
N SER A 420 8.04 -13.04 -10.87
CA SER A 420 8.10 -14.26 -10.07
C SER A 420 7.84 -13.98 -8.59
N ALA A 421 7.74 -15.04 -7.78
CA ALA A 421 7.71 -14.93 -6.33
C ALA A 421 8.83 -15.77 -5.73
N VAL A 422 9.40 -15.32 -4.61
CA VAL A 422 10.41 -16.05 -3.85
C VAL A 422 9.78 -16.56 -2.57
N ALA A 423 9.84 -17.87 -2.36
CA ALA A 423 9.29 -18.54 -1.19
C ALA A 423 10.43 -19.04 -0.29
N ALA A 424 10.40 -18.65 0.98
CA ALA A 424 11.17 -19.28 2.04
C ALA A 424 10.40 -20.52 2.52
N THR A 425 10.96 -21.70 2.30
CA THR A 425 10.30 -22.98 2.62
C THR A 425 11.19 -23.89 3.46
N THR A 426 10.63 -25.00 3.96
CA THR A 426 11.42 -26.04 4.63
C THR A 426 12.39 -26.79 3.72
N ARG A 427 12.34 -26.58 2.40
CA ARG A 427 13.24 -27.19 1.42
C ARG A 427 14.32 -26.24 0.91
N GLY A 428 14.11 -24.94 1.05
CA GLY A 428 15.01 -23.96 0.44
C GLY A 428 14.46 -22.56 0.41
N LEU A 429 15.24 -21.69 -0.22
CA LEU A 429 14.74 -20.48 -0.84
C LEU A 429 14.48 -20.81 -2.31
N LEU A 430 13.22 -20.75 -2.74
CA LEU A 430 12.79 -21.13 -4.09
C LEU A 430 12.17 -19.94 -4.80
N GLU A 431 12.51 -19.76 -6.06
CA GLU A 431 11.79 -18.90 -6.99
C GLU A 431 10.68 -19.71 -7.68
N ILE A 432 9.51 -19.09 -7.79
CA ILE A 432 8.29 -19.61 -8.39
C ILE A 432 7.93 -18.68 -9.55
N SER A 433 8.06 -19.15 -10.79
CA SER A 433 7.64 -18.40 -11.98
C SER A 433 6.12 -18.32 -12.07
N ARG A 434 5.62 -17.38 -12.88
CA ARG A 434 4.19 -17.22 -13.14
C ARG A 434 3.54 -18.50 -13.70
N GLU A 435 4.26 -19.28 -14.47
CA GLU A 435 3.81 -20.55 -15.05
C GLU A 435 3.92 -21.73 -14.08
N GLY A 436 4.34 -21.50 -12.83
CA GLY A 436 4.57 -22.53 -11.83
C GLY A 436 5.92 -23.24 -11.95
N GLY A 437 6.84 -22.69 -12.75
CA GLY A 437 8.22 -23.16 -12.82
C GLY A 437 8.92 -22.93 -11.49
N LEU A 438 9.71 -23.91 -11.03
CA LEU A 438 10.43 -23.83 -9.77
C LEU A 438 11.93 -23.80 -9.99
N ARG A 439 12.61 -22.87 -9.33
CA ARG A 439 14.06 -22.77 -9.30
C ARG A 439 14.53 -22.65 -7.86
N VAL A 440 15.36 -23.60 -7.41
CA VAL A 440 15.99 -23.54 -6.10
C VAL A 440 17.15 -22.56 -6.15
N TRP A 441 17.10 -21.49 -5.36
CA TRP A 441 18.23 -20.55 -5.21
C TRP A 441 19.15 -20.97 -4.08
N MET A 442 18.58 -21.54 -3.02
CA MET A 442 19.34 -22.03 -1.88
C MET A 442 18.66 -23.27 -1.30
N GLU A 443 19.45 -24.30 -1.02
CA GLU A 443 18.96 -25.51 -0.35
C GLU A 443 18.92 -25.32 1.17
N GLY A 444 18.00 -26.04 1.82
CA GLY A 444 17.90 -26.09 3.27
C GLY A 444 16.77 -25.22 3.84
N PRO A 445 16.32 -25.50 5.07
CA PRO A 445 15.13 -24.88 5.62
C PRO A 445 15.33 -23.38 5.86
N MET A 446 14.44 -22.57 5.29
CA MET A 446 14.37 -21.13 5.50
C MET A 446 13.25 -20.79 6.49
N ARG A 447 13.53 -19.83 7.39
CA ARG A 447 12.59 -19.36 8.43
C ARG A 447 11.69 -18.23 7.95
N GLY A 448 12.11 -17.50 6.93
CA GLY A 448 11.36 -16.41 6.33
C GLY A 448 12.18 -15.67 5.28
N VAL A 449 11.49 -14.81 4.54
CA VAL A 449 12.08 -13.90 3.55
C VAL A 449 11.31 -12.58 3.64
N VAL A 450 12.01 -11.47 3.48
CA VAL A 450 11.44 -10.13 3.36
C VAL A 450 12.22 -9.32 2.33
N ARG A 451 11.54 -8.44 1.59
CA ARG A 451 12.18 -7.55 0.62
C ARG A 451 12.36 -6.14 1.19
N ARG A 452 13.53 -5.55 1.01
CA ARG A 452 13.82 -4.14 1.33
C ARG A 452 14.56 -3.48 0.18
N GLY A 453 13.84 -2.70 -0.62
CA GLY A 453 14.36 -2.18 -1.89
C GLY A 453 14.70 -3.33 -2.83
N ASP A 454 15.94 -3.37 -3.29
CA ASP A 454 16.44 -4.40 -4.22
C ASP A 454 17.03 -5.62 -3.50
N TYR A 455 17.06 -5.61 -2.16
CA TYR A 455 17.60 -6.71 -1.37
C TYR A 455 16.49 -7.61 -0.86
N LEU A 456 16.73 -8.92 -0.95
CA LEU A 456 16.04 -9.92 -0.16
C LEU A 456 16.85 -10.18 1.10
N ILE A 457 16.17 -10.14 2.24
CA ILE A 457 16.70 -10.50 3.55
C ILE A 457 15.97 -11.77 3.96
N PHE A 458 16.71 -12.84 4.22
CA PHE A 458 16.16 -14.15 4.53
C PHE A 458 17.06 -14.84 5.55
N GLY A 459 16.49 -15.78 6.30
CA GLY A 459 17.22 -16.44 7.38
C GLY A 459 17.02 -17.94 7.38
N ASP A 460 18.09 -18.67 7.70
CA ASP A 460 18.01 -20.07 8.10
C ASP A 460 17.89 -20.15 9.64
N GLU A 461 18.18 -21.31 10.24
CA GLU A 461 18.13 -21.48 11.70
C GLU A 461 19.20 -20.69 12.46
N THR A 462 20.28 -20.30 11.79
CA THR A 462 21.52 -19.83 12.42
C THR A 462 22.05 -18.50 11.87
N ARG A 463 21.63 -18.10 10.67
CA ARG A 463 22.20 -16.97 9.94
C ARG A 463 21.10 -16.08 9.39
N LEU A 464 21.37 -14.78 9.36
CA LEU A 464 20.60 -13.82 8.58
C LEU A 464 21.40 -13.44 7.34
N LEU A 465 20.81 -13.67 6.18
CA LEU A 465 21.45 -13.50 4.87
C LEU A 465 20.78 -12.35 4.12
N SER A 466 21.55 -11.65 3.30
CA SER A 466 21.03 -10.61 2.42
C SER A 466 21.67 -10.70 1.04
N ALA A 467 20.87 -10.61 -0.01
CA ALA A 467 21.36 -10.59 -1.38
C ALA A 467 20.32 -10.00 -2.33
N ARG A 468 20.79 -9.44 -3.43
CA ARG A 468 19.94 -9.09 -4.57
C ARG A 468 19.46 -10.34 -5.33
N PRO A 469 18.25 -10.34 -5.90
CA PRO A 469 17.71 -11.46 -6.68
C PRO A 469 18.66 -11.99 -7.76
N GLU A 470 19.33 -11.10 -8.51
CA GLU A 470 20.23 -11.52 -9.60
C GLU A 470 21.45 -12.26 -9.04
N LYS A 471 21.90 -11.91 -7.83
CA LYS A 471 23.01 -12.58 -7.16
C LYS A 471 22.58 -13.91 -6.56
N LEU A 472 21.36 -14.03 -6.05
CA LEU A 472 20.82 -15.32 -5.60
C LEU A 472 20.62 -16.30 -6.76
N ALA A 473 20.20 -15.81 -7.91
CA ALA A 473 20.13 -16.60 -9.13
C ALA A 473 21.52 -17.18 -9.53
N GLU A 474 22.61 -16.45 -9.25
CA GLU A 474 24.00 -16.92 -9.41
C GLU A 474 24.48 -17.82 -8.25
N GLY A 475 23.65 -18.10 -7.24
CA GLY A 475 24.03 -18.85 -6.04
C GLY A 475 24.90 -18.05 -5.06
N ARG A 476 24.83 -16.71 -5.08
CA ARG A 476 25.69 -15.81 -4.29
C ARG A 476 24.89 -15.06 -3.24
N VAL A 477 25.49 -14.95 -2.05
CA VAL A 477 25.00 -14.12 -0.94
C VAL A 477 25.94 -12.93 -0.75
N GLU A 478 25.38 -11.74 -0.52
CA GLU A 478 26.17 -10.50 -0.42
C GLU A 478 26.47 -10.09 1.03
N GLY A 479 25.60 -10.46 1.97
CA GLY A 479 25.78 -10.21 3.40
C GLY A 479 25.33 -11.41 4.23
N SER A 480 26.05 -11.67 5.32
CA SER A 480 25.71 -12.67 6.33
C SER A 480 25.99 -12.07 7.70
N LEU A 481 25.03 -12.20 8.61
CA LEU A 481 25.11 -11.79 10.01
C LEU A 481 24.93 -12.99 10.93
#